data_AF-A0A1Z5HDW7-F1
#
_entry.id   AF-A0A1Z5HDW7-F1
#
_cell.length_a   1.000
_cell.length_b   1.000
_cell.length_c   1.000
_cell.angle_alpha   90.00
_cell.angle_beta   90.00
_cell.angle_gamma   90.00
#
_symmetry.space_group_name_H-M   'P 1'
#
loop_
_entity.id
_entity.type
_entity.pdbx_description
1 polymer ?
#
loop_
_entity_poly.entity_id
_entity_poly.type
_entity_poly.pdbx_seq_one_letter_code
_entity_poly.pdbx_strand_id
1 'polypeptide(L)'
;MGFCLDSLEQIRNRLLDLTARNRLLNFKHGRGAYIRIIDELPDQLCDLLLTEEELEFLAVPEPTREQLIEAGYLKIEEETGDEVRIKKDPTALEWAKWLKLETDYELPMPTENDEADKHQDKAIQSLLFPYEMETQLRKVRNNAETAIEETGANILFLSFGFLEWFESNDSDVARLAPLFLVPVKLNRGKLNKNSGTYVYTLNYTGEDILPNLSLREKIKLDYGLALPEVDETISPDVYFEEINRRAILPHEIPGLLSP
;
A
#
# COMPACT_ATOMS: atom_id res chain seq x y z
N MET A 1 17.08 23.32 -32.46
CA MET A 1 15.82 23.19 -31.68
C MET A 1 15.97 22.29 -30.44
N GLY A 2 17.19 22.04 -29.90
CA GLY A 2 17.41 21.17 -28.72
C GLY A 2 17.57 21.91 -27.38
N PHE A 3 18.17 23.11 -27.40
CA PHE A 3 18.50 23.86 -26.17
C PHE A 3 17.32 24.17 -25.23
N CYS A 4 16.10 24.31 -25.76
CA CYS A 4 14.93 24.60 -24.93
C CYS A 4 14.46 23.34 -24.18
N LEU A 5 14.49 22.17 -24.84
CA LEU A 5 14.13 20.88 -24.25
C LEU A 5 15.15 20.48 -23.17
N ASP A 6 16.44 20.60 -23.46
CA ASP A 6 17.50 20.29 -22.48
C ASP A 6 17.44 21.19 -21.24
N SER A 7 17.08 22.47 -21.43
CA SER A 7 16.91 23.41 -20.32
C SER A 7 15.67 23.08 -19.47
N LEU A 8 14.60 22.61 -20.10
CA LEU A 8 13.36 22.22 -19.42
C LEU A 8 13.54 20.91 -18.65
N GLU A 9 14.27 19.95 -19.22
CA GLU A 9 14.69 18.73 -18.52
C GLU A 9 15.61 19.02 -17.33
N GLN A 10 16.56 19.94 -17.47
CA GLN A 10 17.41 20.36 -16.34
C GLN A 10 16.62 21.05 -15.23
N ILE A 11 15.60 21.84 -15.55
CA ILE A 11 14.70 22.45 -14.56
C ILE A 11 13.83 21.39 -13.90
N ARG A 12 13.27 20.45 -14.68
CA ARG A 12 12.51 19.30 -14.17
C ARG A 12 13.34 18.46 -13.21
N ASN A 13 14.59 18.15 -13.55
CA ASN A 13 15.49 17.37 -12.70
C ASN A 13 15.92 18.11 -11.42
N ARG A 14 15.88 19.46 -11.42
CA ARG A 14 16.07 20.26 -10.21
C ARG A 14 14.83 20.33 -9.32
N LEU A 15 13.64 20.15 -9.89
CA LEU A 15 12.36 20.13 -9.16
C LEU A 15 12.09 18.77 -8.51
N LEU A 16 12.60 17.68 -9.09
CA LEU A 16 12.48 16.34 -8.52
C LEU A 16 13.48 16.14 -7.37
N ASP A 17 12.96 15.88 -6.16
CA ASP A 17 13.80 15.53 -5.01
C ASP A 17 14.25 14.06 -5.12
N LEU A 18 15.49 13.85 -5.58
CA LEU A 18 16.11 12.52 -5.69
C LEU A 18 16.82 12.07 -4.40
N THR A 19 16.64 12.78 -3.29
CA THR A 19 17.27 12.43 -2.01
C THR A 19 16.46 11.38 -1.24
N ALA A 20 17.11 10.68 -0.31
CA ALA A 20 16.48 9.70 0.58
C ALA A 20 15.41 10.28 1.53
N ARG A 21 15.18 11.61 1.51
CA ARG A 21 14.07 12.26 2.22
C ARG A 21 12.75 12.13 1.48
N ASN A 22 12.79 11.91 0.16
CA ASN A 22 11.62 11.69 -0.64
C ASN A 22 10.99 10.33 -0.30
N ARG A 23 9.76 10.35 0.20
CA ARG A 23 9.00 9.13 0.57
C ARG A 23 8.69 8.24 -0.64
N LEU A 24 8.67 8.79 -1.85
CA LEU A 24 8.53 8.02 -3.09
C LEU A 24 9.82 7.27 -3.44
N LEU A 25 10.97 7.63 -2.88
CA LEU A 25 12.23 6.90 -3.09
C LEU A 25 12.64 6.04 -1.90
N ASN A 26 12.16 6.39 -0.71
CA ASN A 26 12.51 5.73 0.53
C ASN A 26 11.26 5.56 1.40
N PHE A 27 10.36 4.71 0.91
CA PHE A 27 9.16 4.34 1.63
C PHE A 27 9.53 3.49 2.85
N LYS A 28 9.01 3.88 4.02
CA LYS A 28 9.25 3.17 5.28
C LYS A 28 7.93 2.72 5.85
N HIS A 29 7.85 1.44 6.18
CA HIS A 29 6.72 0.79 6.84
C HIS A 29 6.55 1.22 8.33
N GLY A 30 6.41 2.52 8.57
CA GLY A 30 6.20 3.12 9.90
C GLY A 30 4.74 3.40 10.24
N ARG A 31 4.47 3.68 11.52
CA ARG A 31 3.11 4.05 11.98
C ARG A 31 2.80 5.50 11.59
N GLY A 32 1.72 5.76 10.84
CA GLY A 32 1.12 7.11 10.78
C GLY A 32 0.81 7.72 9.42
N ALA A 33 1.21 7.13 8.30
CA ALA A 33 1.14 7.81 6.99
C ALA A 33 0.70 6.92 5.81
N TYR A 34 0.43 5.65 6.06
CA TYR A 34 -0.13 4.73 5.07
C TYR A 34 -0.98 3.70 5.81
N ILE A 35 -1.82 3.01 5.06
CA ILE A 35 -2.57 1.85 5.52
C ILE A 35 -2.24 0.72 4.57
N ARG A 36 -1.95 -0.45 5.15
CA ARG A 36 -1.66 -1.63 4.37
C ARG A 36 -2.97 -2.35 4.07
N ILE A 37 -3.19 -2.57 2.79
CA ILE A 37 -4.24 -3.41 2.24
C ILE A 37 -3.66 -4.83 2.11
N ILE A 38 -4.46 -5.83 2.44
CA ILE A 38 -4.07 -7.25 2.46
C ILE A 38 -5.16 -8.10 1.81
N ASP A 39 -4.82 -9.30 1.36
CA ASP A 39 -5.77 -10.27 0.78
C ASP A 39 -6.55 -9.70 -0.43
N GLU A 40 -5.93 -8.81 -1.22
CA GLU A 40 -6.52 -8.22 -2.43
C GLU A 40 -5.61 -8.44 -3.65
N LEU A 41 -6.23 -8.65 -4.80
CA LEU A 41 -5.52 -8.75 -6.08
C LEU A 41 -5.36 -7.35 -6.71
N PRO A 42 -4.13 -6.92 -7.06
CA PRO A 42 -3.86 -5.58 -7.62
C PRO A 42 -4.74 -5.21 -8.81
N ASP A 43 -4.83 -6.10 -9.80
CA ASP A 43 -5.61 -5.87 -11.02
C ASP A 43 -7.10 -5.70 -10.73
N GLN A 44 -7.67 -6.59 -9.92
CA GLN A 44 -9.10 -6.51 -9.55
C GLN A 44 -9.41 -5.25 -8.75
N LEU A 45 -8.54 -4.90 -7.80
CA LEU A 45 -8.70 -3.69 -6.99
C LEU A 45 -8.58 -2.41 -7.85
N CYS A 46 -7.66 -2.41 -8.82
CA CYS A 46 -7.50 -1.30 -9.75
C CYS A 46 -8.72 -1.17 -10.67
N ASP A 47 -9.20 -2.27 -11.23
CA ASP A 47 -10.40 -2.29 -12.09
C ASP A 47 -11.66 -1.82 -11.34
N LEU A 48 -11.86 -2.29 -10.10
CA LEU A 48 -12.96 -1.84 -9.24
C LEU A 48 -12.89 -0.33 -8.95
N LEU A 49 -11.69 0.22 -8.71
CA LEU A 49 -11.52 1.67 -8.52
C LEU A 49 -11.81 2.47 -9.80
N LEU A 50 -11.36 1.98 -10.95
CA LEU A 50 -11.54 2.65 -12.25
C LEU A 50 -13.00 2.61 -12.73
N THR A 51 -13.81 1.67 -12.24
CA THR A 51 -15.26 1.62 -12.49
C THR A 51 -16.08 2.62 -11.64
N GLU A 52 -15.40 3.61 -11.02
CA GLU A 52 -15.97 4.65 -10.15
C GLU A 52 -16.70 4.13 -8.91
N GLU A 53 -16.42 2.89 -8.49
CA GLU A 53 -17.03 2.33 -7.29
C GLU A 53 -16.37 2.86 -6.01
N GLU A 54 -17.16 3.02 -4.94
CA GLU A 54 -16.61 3.30 -3.62
C GLU A 54 -16.22 1.99 -2.94
N LEU A 55 -14.97 1.90 -2.50
CA LEU A 55 -14.45 0.74 -1.79
C LEU A 55 -14.38 0.99 -0.29
N GLU A 56 -15.04 0.18 0.52
CA GLU A 56 -15.12 0.31 1.97
C GLU A 56 -13.93 -0.37 2.66
N PHE A 57 -13.30 0.31 3.62
CA PHE A 57 -12.24 -0.30 4.42
C PHE A 57 -12.81 -1.25 5.47
N LEU A 58 -12.34 -2.50 5.45
CA LEU A 58 -12.58 -3.49 6.50
C LEU A 58 -11.38 -3.61 7.43
N ALA A 59 -11.66 -3.61 8.73
CA ALA A 59 -10.67 -3.85 9.77
C ALA A 59 -10.58 -5.35 10.09
N VAL A 60 -9.45 -5.77 10.64
CA VAL A 60 -9.38 -7.08 11.30
C VAL A 60 -10.30 -7.02 12.52
N PRO A 61 -11.23 -7.96 12.72
CA PRO A 61 -12.09 -7.96 13.89
C PRO A 61 -11.26 -8.13 15.17
N GLU A 62 -11.65 -7.44 16.24
CA GLU A 62 -11.00 -7.61 17.54
C GLU A 62 -11.29 -9.03 18.07
N PRO A 63 -10.30 -9.70 18.67
CA PRO A 63 -10.45 -11.05 19.19
C PRO A 63 -11.48 -11.08 20.32
N THR A 64 -12.44 -11.99 20.25
CA THR A 64 -13.41 -12.16 21.34
C THR A 64 -12.77 -12.84 22.56
N ARG A 65 -13.39 -12.71 23.74
CA ARG A 65 -12.92 -13.36 24.97
C ARG A 65 -12.73 -14.88 24.79
N GLU A 66 -13.66 -15.54 24.10
CA GLU A 66 -13.63 -16.97 23.83
C GLU A 66 -12.45 -17.34 22.93
N GLN A 67 -12.24 -16.57 21.86
CA GLN A 67 -11.14 -16.72 20.92
C GLN A 67 -9.77 -16.49 21.58
N LEU A 68 -9.66 -15.53 22.50
CA LEU A 68 -8.44 -15.31 23.29
C LEU A 68 -8.12 -16.48 24.22
N ILE A 69 -9.13 -17.19 24.72
CA ILE A 69 -8.94 -18.40 25.54
C ILE A 69 -8.45 -19.55 24.65
N GLU A 70 -9.09 -19.76 23.51
CA GLU A 70 -8.69 -20.80 22.54
C GLU A 70 -7.27 -20.58 22.01
N ALA A 71 -6.92 -19.33 21.69
CA ALA A 71 -5.58 -18.95 21.25
C ALA A 71 -4.54 -18.90 22.40
N GLY A 72 -4.96 -19.17 23.65
CA GLY A 72 -4.07 -19.30 24.80
C GLY A 72 -3.53 -17.98 25.37
N TYR A 73 -4.19 -16.86 25.08
CA TYR A 73 -3.90 -15.55 25.67
C TYR A 73 -4.53 -15.39 27.05
N LEU A 74 -5.70 -16.02 27.25
CA LEU A 74 -6.44 -16.06 28.51
C LEU A 74 -6.55 -17.49 29.01
N LYS A 75 -6.40 -17.69 30.32
CA LYS A 75 -6.73 -18.96 30.99
C LYS A 75 -7.66 -18.69 32.15
N ILE A 76 -8.67 -19.54 32.27
CA ILE A 76 -9.57 -19.56 33.42
C ILE A 76 -8.94 -20.51 34.44
N GLU A 77 -8.64 -20.02 35.65
CA GLU A 77 -8.24 -20.89 36.76
C GLU A 77 -9.46 -21.66 37.27
N GLU A 78 -9.39 -23.00 37.24
CA GLU A 78 -10.51 -23.87 37.65
C GLU A 78 -10.82 -23.80 39.16
N GLU A 79 -9.89 -23.32 40.00
CA GLU A 79 -10.07 -23.23 41.46
C GLU A 79 -10.73 -21.93 41.94
N THR A 80 -10.49 -20.82 41.26
CA THR A 80 -10.93 -19.46 41.67
C THR A 80 -11.97 -18.88 40.72
N GLY A 81 -12.08 -19.41 39.50
CA GLY A 81 -12.87 -18.80 38.43
C GLY A 81 -12.26 -17.49 37.91
N ASP A 82 -11.06 -17.13 38.36
CA ASP A 82 -10.39 -15.89 38.00
C ASP A 82 -9.75 -16.01 36.61
N GLU A 83 -9.87 -14.93 35.83
CA GLU A 83 -9.26 -14.80 34.52
C GLU A 83 -7.81 -14.34 34.66
N VAL A 84 -6.87 -15.23 34.38
CA VAL A 84 -5.45 -14.90 34.39
C VAL A 84 -5.00 -14.60 32.96
N ARG A 85 -4.58 -13.34 32.73
CA ARG A 85 -3.93 -12.93 31.49
C ARG A 85 -2.51 -13.48 31.45
N ILE A 86 -2.28 -14.46 30.58
CA ILE A 86 -0.96 -15.10 30.43
C ILE A 86 -0.07 -14.26 29.52
N LYS A 87 -0.63 -13.70 28.45
CA LYS A 87 0.09 -12.91 27.45
C LYS A 87 -0.56 -11.54 27.25
N LYS A 88 0.20 -10.62 26.65
CA LYS A 88 -0.35 -9.37 26.12
C LYS A 88 -1.28 -9.68 24.96
N ASP A 89 -2.34 -8.89 24.79
CA ASP A 89 -3.29 -9.02 23.68
C ASP A 89 -2.55 -9.06 22.32
N PRO A 90 -3.03 -9.90 21.38
CA PRO A 90 -2.39 -10.06 20.07
C PRO A 90 -2.41 -8.75 19.29
N THR A 91 -1.36 -8.51 18.52
CA THR A 91 -1.37 -7.48 17.49
C THR A 91 -2.32 -7.86 16.35
N ALA A 92 -2.82 -6.87 15.60
CA ALA A 92 -3.68 -7.13 14.43
C ALA A 92 -3.02 -8.08 13.41
N LEU A 93 -1.69 -8.06 13.30
CA LEU A 93 -0.92 -8.97 12.44
C LEU A 93 -0.96 -10.41 12.93
N GLU A 94 -0.71 -10.64 14.23
CA GLU A 94 -0.78 -11.99 14.81
C GLU A 94 -2.20 -12.56 14.73
N TRP A 95 -3.19 -11.68 14.91
CA TRP A 95 -4.60 -12.06 14.82
C TRP A 95 -5.04 -12.38 13.39
N ALA A 96 -4.61 -11.57 12.41
CA ALA A 96 -4.86 -11.84 11.00
C ALA A 96 -4.27 -13.20 10.55
N LYS A 97 -3.07 -13.55 11.04
CA LYS A 97 -2.46 -14.87 10.79
C LYS A 97 -3.28 -16.01 11.40
N TRP A 98 -3.84 -15.82 12.60
CA TRP A 98 -4.73 -16.80 13.21
C TRP A 98 -6.04 -16.97 12.41
N LEU A 99 -6.57 -15.86 11.88
CA LEU A 99 -7.72 -15.83 10.97
C LEU A 99 -7.40 -16.37 9.56
N LYS A 100 -6.13 -16.75 9.29
CA LYS A 100 -5.63 -17.22 7.99
C LYS A 100 -5.80 -16.20 6.86
N LEU A 101 -5.74 -14.91 7.18
CA LEU A 101 -5.62 -13.86 6.18
C LEU A 101 -4.19 -13.86 5.62
N GLU A 102 -4.05 -13.66 4.32
CA GLU A 102 -2.75 -13.48 3.69
C GLU A 102 -2.16 -12.13 4.11
N THR A 103 -1.00 -12.16 4.78
CA THR A 103 -0.36 -10.96 5.36
C THR A 103 1.04 -10.71 4.81
N ASP A 104 1.41 -11.44 3.76
CA ASP A 104 2.71 -11.35 3.13
C ASP A 104 2.80 -10.10 2.25
N TYR A 105 4.01 -9.55 2.19
CA TYR A 105 4.28 -8.30 1.46
C TYR A 105 4.37 -8.52 -0.05
N GLU A 106 4.54 -9.77 -0.43
CA GLU A 106 4.49 -10.26 -1.80
C GLU A 106 3.06 -10.12 -2.33
N LEU A 107 2.95 -9.69 -3.58
CA LEU A 107 1.65 -9.50 -4.22
C LEU A 107 1.10 -10.88 -4.57
N PRO A 108 -0.13 -11.22 -4.13
CA PRO A 108 -0.72 -12.50 -4.49
C PRO A 108 -0.81 -12.58 -6.02
N MET A 109 -0.24 -13.63 -6.59
CA MET A 109 -0.41 -13.93 -8.01
C MET A 109 -1.74 -14.63 -8.21
N PRO A 110 -2.55 -14.24 -9.22
CA PRO A 110 -3.79 -14.95 -9.51
C PRO A 110 -3.48 -16.42 -9.86
N THR A 111 -3.92 -17.34 -9.02
CA THR A 111 -3.88 -18.77 -9.27
C THR A 111 -5.18 -19.23 -9.92
N GLU A 112 -5.14 -20.33 -10.69
CA GLU A 112 -6.34 -20.91 -11.34
C GLU A 112 -7.45 -21.32 -10.34
N ASN A 113 -7.13 -21.38 -9.03
CA ASN A 113 -8.03 -21.73 -7.95
C ASN A 113 -8.49 -20.54 -7.10
N ASP A 114 -8.07 -19.31 -7.40
CA ASP A 114 -8.65 -18.14 -6.72
C ASP A 114 -10.11 -18.07 -7.12
N GLU A 115 -10.98 -18.38 -6.14
CA GLU A 115 -12.42 -18.31 -6.32
C GLU A 115 -12.73 -16.90 -6.82
N ALA A 116 -13.19 -16.79 -8.08
CA ALA A 116 -13.39 -15.51 -8.75
C ALA A 116 -14.24 -14.53 -7.92
N ASP A 117 -15.04 -15.03 -6.98
CA ASP A 117 -15.91 -14.26 -6.11
C ASP A 117 -15.24 -13.73 -4.82
N LYS A 118 -14.06 -14.22 -4.41
CA LYS A 118 -13.45 -13.86 -3.11
C LYS A 118 -12.94 -12.41 -3.05
N HIS A 119 -12.53 -11.86 -4.20
CA HIS A 119 -11.87 -10.54 -4.31
C HIS A 119 -12.66 -9.53 -5.17
N GLN A 120 -13.94 -9.83 -5.45
CA GLN A 120 -14.84 -8.96 -6.21
C GLN A 120 -15.79 -8.14 -5.31
N ASP A 121 -15.66 -8.25 -3.98
CA ASP A 121 -16.45 -7.42 -3.10
C ASP A 121 -15.88 -6.00 -2.99
N LYS A 122 -16.72 -5.06 -2.56
CA LYS A 122 -16.34 -3.65 -2.47
C LYS A 122 -15.56 -3.36 -1.20
N ALA A 123 -14.96 -4.37 -0.58
CA ALA A 123 -14.48 -4.32 0.78
C ALA A 123 -12.99 -4.57 0.79
N ILE A 124 -12.22 -3.56 1.18
CA ILE A 124 -10.76 -3.62 1.18
C ILE A 124 -10.29 -4.03 2.57
N GLN A 125 -9.69 -5.20 2.69
CA GLN A 125 -9.18 -5.66 3.98
C GLN A 125 -7.90 -4.93 4.39
N SER A 126 -7.87 -4.41 5.63
CA SER A 126 -6.70 -3.78 6.23
C SER A 126 -6.11 -4.60 7.38
N LEU A 127 -4.80 -4.46 7.62
CA LEU A 127 -4.07 -5.14 8.71
C LEU A 127 -4.12 -4.36 10.04
N LEU A 128 -5.27 -3.77 10.38
CA LEU A 128 -5.46 -2.97 11.60
C LEU A 128 -6.77 -3.31 12.29
N PHE A 129 -6.81 -3.20 13.61
CA PHE A 129 -8.06 -3.27 14.37
C PHE A 129 -8.92 -2.02 14.12
N PRO A 130 -10.25 -2.06 14.37
CA PRO A 130 -11.16 -1.00 13.94
C PRO A 130 -10.77 0.40 14.44
N TYR A 131 -10.43 0.54 15.72
CA TYR A 131 -10.07 1.85 16.30
C TYR A 131 -8.72 2.37 15.77
N GLU A 132 -7.74 1.47 15.59
CA GLU A 132 -6.44 1.82 15.02
C GLU A 132 -6.57 2.22 13.56
N MET A 133 -7.36 1.46 12.79
CA MET A 133 -7.69 1.73 11.40
C MET A 133 -8.36 3.10 11.24
N GLU A 134 -9.43 3.38 11.99
CA GLU A 134 -10.08 4.70 11.95
C GLU A 134 -9.10 5.83 12.29
N THR A 135 -8.26 5.62 13.31
CA THR A 135 -7.30 6.65 13.74
C THR A 135 -6.27 6.94 12.66
N GLN A 136 -5.82 5.93 11.92
CA GLN A 136 -4.91 6.10 10.78
C GLN A 136 -5.61 6.73 9.58
N LEU A 137 -6.79 6.22 9.20
CA LEU A 137 -7.59 6.74 8.09
C LEU A 137 -7.92 8.22 8.27
N ARG A 138 -8.33 8.61 9.48
CA ARG A 138 -8.58 10.01 9.84
C ARG A 138 -7.35 10.89 9.65
N LYS A 139 -6.16 10.41 10.04
CA LYS A 139 -4.90 11.16 9.87
C LYS A 139 -4.54 11.30 8.40
N VAL A 140 -4.60 10.19 7.65
CA VAL A 140 -4.30 10.17 6.20
C VAL A 140 -5.24 11.13 5.46
N ARG A 141 -6.55 11.04 5.74
CA ARG A 141 -7.55 11.94 5.16
C ARG A 141 -7.27 13.40 5.47
N ASN A 142 -7.11 13.74 6.74
CA ASN A 142 -6.89 15.13 7.15
C ASN A 142 -5.63 15.71 6.49
N ASN A 143 -4.54 14.94 6.40
CA ASN A 143 -3.32 15.39 5.73
C ASN A 143 -3.55 15.63 4.22
N ALA A 144 -4.32 14.77 3.56
CA ALA A 144 -4.65 14.93 2.14
C ALA A 144 -5.56 16.15 1.91
N GLU A 145 -6.60 16.31 2.75
CA GLU A 145 -7.50 17.49 2.73
C GLU A 145 -6.71 18.78 2.93
N THR A 146 -5.83 18.85 3.93
CA THR A 146 -4.96 20.01 4.17
C THR A 146 -4.05 20.31 2.99
N ALA A 147 -3.44 19.30 2.36
CA ALA A 147 -2.58 19.51 1.19
C ALA A 147 -3.35 20.09 -0.01
N ILE A 148 -4.57 19.60 -0.24
CA ILE A 148 -5.47 20.14 -1.28
C ILE A 148 -5.87 21.58 -0.95
N GLU A 149 -6.20 21.89 0.30
CA GLU A 149 -6.55 23.25 0.73
C GLU A 149 -5.38 24.24 0.61
N GLU A 150 -4.15 23.81 0.92
CA GLU A 150 -2.96 24.66 0.93
C GLU A 150 -2.33 24.83 -0.46
N THR A 151 -2.32 23.77 -1.27
CA THR A 151 -1.56 23.73 -2.54
C THR A 151 -2.43 23.48 -3.76
N GLY A 152 -3.69 23.05 -3.58
CA GLY A 152 -4.57 22.60 -4.66
C GLY A 152 -4.22 21.22 -5.22
N ALA A 153 -3.18 20.55 -4.69
CA ALA A 153 -2.70 19.28 -5.20
C ALA A 153 -3.17 18.10 -4.35
N ASN A 154 -3.64 17.03 -5.01
CA ASN A 154 -3.90 15.76 -4.35
C ASN A 154 -2.57 15.04 -4.08
N ILE A 155 -2.35 14.65 -2.82
CA ILE A 155 -1.15 13.94 -2.39
C ILE A 155 -1.46 12.51 -1.91
N LEU A 156 -2.72 12.08 -2.02
CA LEU A 156 -3.16 10.76 -1.60
C LEU A 156 -3.23 9.82 -2.80
N PHE A 157 -2.41 8.77 -2.72
CA PHE A 157 -2.32 7.76 -3.76
C PHE A 157 -2.49 6.37 -3.13
N LEU A 158 -3.19 5.50 -3.84
CA LEU A 158 -3.09 4.06 -3.66
C LEU A 158 -1.89 3.57 -4.46
N SER A 159 -0.93 2.96 -3.77
CA SER A 159 0.27 2.41 -4.39
C SER A 159 0.15 0.91 -4.60
N PHE A 160 0.35 0.45 -5.84
CA PHE A 160 0.51 -0.96 -6.17
C PHE A 160 1.99 -1.25 -6.46
N GLY A 161 2.51 -2.30 -5.82
CA GLY A 161 3.88 -2.77 -5.99
C GLY A 161 4.95 -1.81 -5.43
N PHE A 162 6.06 -2.39 -4.99
CA PHE A 162 7.25 -1.65 -4.58
C PHE A 162 8.48 -2.23 -5.25
N LEU A 163 9.37 -1.35 -5.70
CA LEU A 163 10.71 -1.71 -6.14
C LEU A 163 11.69 -1.54 -4.98
N GLU A 164 12.43 -2.62 -4.69
CA GLU A 164 13.60 -2.58 -3.84
C GLU A 164 14.82 -2.12 -4.65
N TRP A 165 15.52 -1.10 -4.15
CA TRP A 165 16.70 -0.55 -4.80
C TRP A 165 17.75 -0.08 -3.78
N PHE A 166 19.00 0.04 -4.23
CA PHE A 166 20.15 0.42 -3.41
C PHE A 166 20.80 1.68 -3.99
N GLU A 167 21.33 2.57 -3.16
CA GLU A 167 21.95 3.82 -3.66
C GLU A 167 23.34 3.61 -4.26
N SER A 168 23.97 2.49 -3.95
CA SER A 168 25.23 2.06 -4.55
C SER A 168 25.34 0.54 -4.45
N ASN A 169 26.21 -0.06 -5.28
CA ASN A 169 26.48 -1.49 -5.24
C ASN A 169 27.05 -1.96 -3.89
N ASP A 170 27.67 -1.06 -3.13
CA ASP A 170 28.24 -1.33 -1.80
C ASP A 170 27.27 -0.99 -0.64
N SER A 171 26.07 -0.49 -0.93
CA SER A 171 25.11 -0.12 0.10
C SER A 171 24.27 -1.34 0.49
N ASP A 172 24.33 -1.73 1.76
CA ASP A 172 23.46 -2.76 2.32
C ASP A 172 22.06 -2.22 2.70
N VAL A 173 21.81 -0.92 2.49
CA VAL A 173 20.54 -0.28 2.84
C VAL A 173 19.57 -0.37 1.68
N ALA A 174 18.69 -1.37 1.75
CA ALA A 174 17.53 -1.48 0.88
C ALA A 174 16.56 -0.30 1.05
N ARG A 175 16.10 0.24 -0.08
CA ARG A 175 15.07 1.28 -0.12
C ARG A 175 13.90 0.79 -0.96
N LEU A 176 12.69 1.11 -0.51
CA LEU A 176 11.46 0.78 -1.22
C LEU A 176 10.90 2.01 -1.90
N ALA A 177 10.45 1.85 -3.13
CA ALA A 177 9.80 2.90 -3.90
C ALA A 177 8.53 2.35 -4.54
N PRO A 178 7.35 2.98 -4.36
CA PRO A 178 6.13 2.53 -5.00
C PRO A 178 6.27 2.61 -6.53
N LEU A 179 5.61 1.69 -7.25
CA LEU A 179 5.71 1.59 -8.71
C LEU A 179 4.55 2.26 -9.43
N PHE A 180 3.33 1.90 -9.03
CA PHE A 180 2.09 2.28 -9.70
C PHE A 180 1.23 3.08 -8.72
N LEU A 181 0.92 4.34 -9.04
CA LEU A 181 0.23 5.27 -8.13
C LEU A 181 -1.11 5.69 -8.72
N VAL A 182 -2.20 5.25 -8.10
CA VAL A 182 -3.56 5.67 -8.45
C VAL A 182 -3.99 6.80 -7.50
N PRO A 183 -4.31 8.00 -8.01
CA PRO A 183 -4.79 9.10 -7.17
C PRO A 183 -6.19 8.78 -6.64
N VAL A 184 -6.33 8.83 -5.32
CA VAL A 184 -7.56 8.41 -4.65
C VAL A 184 -8.00 9.45 -3.62
N LYS A 185 -9.29 9.44 -3.31
CA LYS A 185 -9.90 10.25 -2.27
C LYS A 185 -10.48 9.34 -1.20
N LEU A 186 -10.24 9.74 0.05
CA LEU A 186 -10.76 9.04 1.21
C LEU A 186 -11.96 9.79 1.79
N ASN A 187 -13.11 9.12 1.84
CA ASN A 187 -14.36 9.66 2.36
C ASN A 187 -14.68 9.04 3.72
N ARG A 188 -15.36 9.80 4.58
CA ARG A 188 -15.87 9.30 5.87
C ARG A 188 -17.39 9.20 5.80
N GLY A 189 -17.88 7.98 5.97
CA GLY A 189 -19.29 7.65 6.02
C GLY A 189 -19.88 7.66 7.43
N LYS A 190 -20.86 6.77 7.63
CA LYS A 190 -21.67 6.67 8.86
C LYS A 190 -20.91 5.93 9.97
N LEU A 191 -21.37 6.11 11.20
CA LEU A 191 -20.88 5.33 12.34
C LEU A 191 -21.37 3.89 12.23
N ASN A 192 -20.45 2.94 12.20
CA ASN A 192 -20.74 1.52 12.33
C ASN A 192 -20.99 1.22 13.82
N LYS A 193 -22.21 0.77 14.14
CA LYS A 193 -22.63 0.50 15.52
C LYS A 193 -21.95 -0.73 16.13
N ASN A 194 -21.48 -1.66 15.31
CA ASN A 194 -20.88 -2.91 15.76
C ASN A 194 -19.43 -2.68 16.20
N SER A 195 -18.65 -1.95 15.39
CA SER A 195 -17.26 -1.61 15.72
C SER A 195 -17.11 -0.34 16.55
N GLY A 196 -18.16 0.51 16.61
CA GLY A 196 -18.08 1.82 17.26
C GLY A 196 -17.22 2.84 16.49
N THR A 197 -16.89 2.55 15.23
CA THR A 197 -16.00 3.38 14.39
C THR A 197 -16.72 3.92 13.17
N TYR A 198 -16.22 5.01 12.57
CA TYR A 198 -16.74 5.49 11.31
C TYR A 198 -16.32 4.59 10.15
N VAL A 199 -17.25 4.36 9.22
CA VAL A 199 -16.99 3.73 7.92
C VAL A 199 -16.17 4.70 7.08
N TYR A 200 -15.16 4.21 6.37
CA TYR A 200 -14.39 4.98 5.41
C TYR A 200 -14.44 4.29 4.05
N THR A 201 -14.59 5.10 3.00
CA THR A 201 -14.60 4.63 1.62
C THR A 201 -13.50 5.29 0.80
N LEU A 202 -12.93 4.55 -0.14
CA LEU A 202 -11.92 4.99 -1.09
C LEU A 202 -12.55 5.11 -2.47
N ASN A 203 -12.21 6.17 -3.21
CA ASN A 203 -12.68 6.39 -4.57
C ASN A 203 -11.53 6.89 -5.45
N TYR A 204 -11.53 6.53 -6.72
CA TYR A 204 -10.66 7.16 -7.73
C TYR A 204 -11.02 8.64 -7.91
N THR A 205 -10.03 9.52 -8.06
CA THR A 205 -10.29 10.96 -8.27
C THR A 205 -10.56 11.32 -9.73
N GLY A 206 -10.30 10.41 -10.67
CA GLY A 206 -10.35 10.70 -12.11
C GLY A 206 -9.11 11.44 -12.63
N GLU A 207 -8.09 11.64 -11.79
CA GLU A 207 -6.78 12.16 -12.21
C GLU A 207 -5.92 11.03 -12.76
N ASP A 208 -5.05 11.32 -13.72
CA ASP A 208 -4.19 10.31 -14.37
C ASP A 208 -3.45 9.41 -13.37
N ILE A 209 -3.43 8.10 -13.65
CA ILE A 209 -2.55 7.15 -12.96
C ILE A 209 -1.09 7.52 -13.26
N LEU A 210 -0.27 7.58 -12.21
CA LEU A 210 1.10 8.04 -12.32
C LEU A 210 2.11 6.94 -12.03
N PRO A 211 3.22 6.88 -12.77
CA PRO A 211 4.37 6.12 -12.33
C PRO A 211 5.11 6.95 -11.29
N ASN A 212 5.94 6.30 -10.49
CA ASN A 212 6.85 7.03 -9.62
C ASN A 212 7.95 7.73 -10.43
N LEU A 213 7.71 9.01 -10.76
CA LEU A 213 8.61 9.82 -11.57
C LEU A 213 10.00 9.98 -10.95
N SER A 214 10.07 10.06 -9.62
CA SER A 214 11.35 10.18 -8.91
C SER A 214 12.16 8.90 -9.05
N LEU A 215 11.52 7.75 -8.89
CA LEU A 215 12.16 6.45 -9.09
C LEU A 215 12.61 6.28 -10.55
N ARG A 216 11.75 6.60 -11.51
CA ARG A 216 12.07 6.50 -12.95
C ARG A 216 13.31 7.30 -13.31
N GLU A 217 13.42 8.53 -12.82
CA GLU A 217 14.60 9.36 -13.08
C GLU A 217 15.82 8.82 -12.32
N LYS A 218 15.66 8.38 -11.08
CA LYS A 218 16.76 7.81 -10.29
C LYS A 218 17.35 6.56 -10.94
N ILE A 219 16.50 5.62 -11.37
CA ILE A 219 16.91 4.39 -12.04
C ILE A 219 17.55 4.67 -13.40
N LYS A 220 17.03 5.65 -14.15
CA LYS A 220 17.63 6.09 -15.40
C LYS A 220 19.02 6.68 -15.22
N LEU A 221 19.24 7.49 -14.19
CA LEU A 221 20.53 8.13 -13.91
C LEU A 221 21.57 7.13 -13.36
N ASP A 222 21.16 6.27 -12.43
CA ASP A 222 22.08 5.37 -11.74
C ASP A 222 22.37 4.10 -12.55
N TYR A 223 21.37 3.56 -13.25
CA TYR A 223 21.46 2.26 -13.96
C TYR A 223 21.30 2.37 -15.48
N GLY A 224 21.00 3.55 -16.02
CA GLY A 224 20.74 3.73 -17.46
C GLY A 224 19.45 3.07 -17.94
N LEU A 225 18.59 2.60 -17.02
CA LEU A 225 17.36 1.89 -17.32
C LEU A 225 16.16 2.85 -17.38
N ALA A 226 15.43 2.81 -18.49
CA ALA A 226 14.19 3.57 -18.63
C ALA A 226 12.99 2.71 -18.20
N LEU A 227 12.34 3.09 -17.09
CA LEU A 227 11.10 2.44 -16.66
C LEU A 227 9.94 2.79 -17.61
N PRO A 228 8.98 1.86 -17.83
CA PRO A 228 7.80 2.11 -18.64
C PRO A 228 6.99 3.30 -18.12
N GLU A 229 6.24 3.92 -19.03
CA GLU A 229 5.13 4.80 -18.66
C GLU A 229 3.92 3.95 -18.26
N VAL A 230 3.03 4.55 -17.47
CA VAL A 230 1.77 3.95 -17.05
C VAL A 230 0.65 4.90 -17.42
N ASP A 231 -0.48 4.32 -17.81
CA ASP A 231 -1.74 4.99 -18.02
C ASP A 231 -2.89 4.10 -17.53
N GLU A 232 -4.12 4.60 -17.62
CA GLU A 232 -5.34 3.90 -17.17
C GLU A 232 -5.64 2.60 -17.94
N THR A 233 -4.97 2.34 -19.06
CA THR A 233 -5.19 1.14 -19.88
C THR A 233 -4.30 -0.04 -19.49
N ILE A 234 -3.29 0.22 -18.66
CA ILE A 234 -2.30 -0.77 -18.23
C ILE A 234 -2.68 -1.26 -16.84
N SER A 235 -2.93 -2.56 -16.69
CA SER A 235 -3.15 -3.15 -15.38
C SER A 235 -1.85 -3.20 -14.57
N PRO A 236 -1.91 -3.10 -13.23
CA PRO A 236 -0.75 -3.23 -12.36
C PRO A 236 0.13 -4.45 -12.67
N ASP A 237 -0.46 -5.62 -12.88
CA ASP A 237 0.29 -6.86 -13.12
C ASP A 237 1.08 -6.80 -14.43
N VAL A 238 0.47 -6.32 -15.52
CA VAL A 238 1.16 -6.11 -16.80
C VAL A 238 2.31 -5.11 -16.65
N TYR A 239 2.12 -4.05 -15.86
CA TYR A 239 3.16 -3.07 -15.57
C TYR A 239 4.34 -3.71 -14.81
N PHE A 240 4.06 -4.54 -13.81
CA PHE A 240 5.08 -5.22 -13.02
C PHE A 240 5.86 -6.26 -13.83
N GLU A 241 5.19 -7.05 -14.67
CA GLU A 241 5.85 -7.97 -15.59
C GLU A 241 6.82 -7.26 -16.53
N GLU A 242 6.41 -6.12 -17.06
CA GLU A 242 7.24 -5.34 -17.99
C GLU A 242 8.44 -4.70 -17.27
N ILE A 243 8.28 -4.26 -16.02
CA ILE A 243 9.40 -3.83 -15.17
C ILE A 243 10.35 -5.00 -14.91
N ASN A 244 9.84 -6.17 -14.52
CA ASN A 244 10.65 -7.36 -14.26
C ASN A 244 11.47 -7.74 -15.50
N ARG A 245 10.83 -7.76 -16.68
CA ARG A 245 11.50 -8.05 -17.95
C ARG A 245 12.66 -7.09 -18.24
N ARG A 246 12.50 -5.80 -17.92
CA ARG A 246 13.55 -4.78 -18.11
C ARG A 246 14.63 -4.83 -17.03
N ALA A 247 14.28 -5.16 -15.79
CA ALA A 247 15.23 -5.30 -14.69
C ALA A 247 16.14 -6.54 -14.84
N ILE A 248 15.66 -7.58 -15.54
CA ILE A 248 16.37 -8.87 -15.71
C ILE A 248 17.49 -8.82 -16.78
N LEU A 249 17.69 -7.71 -17.52
CA LEU A 249 18.70 -7.61 -18.58
C LEU A 249 19.41 -6.23 -18.58
N PRO A 250 20.76 -6.10 -18.46
CA PRO A 250 21.79 -6.99 -17.91
C PRO A 250 22.65 -6.33 -16.80
N HIS A 251 22.98 -7.11 -15.76
CA HIS A 251 24.03 -6.89 -14.74
C HIS A 251 23.82 -5.71 -13.76
N GLU A 252 23.70 -6.04 -12.46
CA GLU A 252 23.73 -5.14 -11.29
C GLU A 252 22.42 -4.51 -10.79
N ILE A 253 21.37 -5.32 -10.59
CA ILE A 253 20.38 -5.00 -9.53
C ILE A 253 20.34 -6.19 -8.57
N PRO A 254 20.84 -6.06 -7.32
CA PRO A 254 20.66 -7.09 -6.31
C PRO A 254 19.17 -7.13 -5.91
N GLY A 255 18.59 -8.34 -5.99
CA GLY A 255 17.38 -8.69 -5.25
C GLY A 255 16.12 -7.93 -5.65
N LEU A 256 15.56 -8.23 -6.81
CA LEU A 256 14.11 -8.16 -6.94
C LEU A 256 13.53 -9.33 -6.14
N LEU A 257 12.80 -9.03 -5.07
CA LEU A 257 11.68 -9.90 -4.69
C LEU A 257 10.68 -9.78 -5.84
N SER A 258 10.62 -10.83 -6.67
CA SER A 258 9.58 -11.08 -7.67
C SER A 258 8.47 -11.90 -7.01
N PRO A 259 7.23 -11.75 -7.49
CA PRO A 259 6.05 -11.22 -6.81
C PRO A 259 5.82 -11.67 -5.38
#